data_AF-A0A2N2JWE7-F1
#
_entry.id   AF-A0A2N2JWE7-F1
#
_cell.length_a   1.000
_cell.length_b   1.000
_cell.length_c   1.000
_cell.angle_alpha   90.00
_cell.angle_beta   90.00
_cell.angle_gamma   90.00
#
_symmetry.space_group_name_H-M   'P 1'
#
loop_
_entity.id
_entity.type
_entity.pdbx_description
1 polymer ?
#
loop_
_entity_poly.entity_id
_entity_poly.type
_entity_poly.pdbx_seq_one_letter_code
_entity_poly.pdbx_strand_id
1 'polypeptide(L)' 'MRPELDMEKMDRLIQEMKRIAGEVENAGHEIPAVVRNAKRILASIKMLEINVSDVSGNLKTS' A
#
# COMPACT_ATOMS: atom_id res chain seq x y z
N MET A 1 -1.97 -23.58 -18.10
CA MET A 1 -2.93 -22.71 -17.39
C MET A 1 -2.12 -21.73 -16.58
N ARG A 2 -2.24 -20.41 -16.81
CA ARG A 2 -1.60 -19.43 -15.92
C ARG A 2 -2.37 -19.48 -14.59
N PRO A 3 -1.70 -19.48 -13.42
CA PRO A 3 -2.43 -19.37 -12.17
C PRO A 3 -3.27 -18.10 -12.22
N GLU A 4 -4.54 -18.24 -11.91
CA GLU A 4 -5.46 -17.12 -11.78
C GLU A 4 -4.90 -16.20 -10.68
N LEU A 5 -4.73 -14.93 -11.01
CA LEU A 5 -4.17 -13.95 -10.07
C LEU A 5 -5.22 -13.70 -8.98
N ASP A 6 -4.87 -13.95 -7.72
CA ASP A 6 -5.74 -13.67 -6.56
C ASP A 6 -5.70 -12.16 -6.25
N MET A 7 -6.48 -11.40 -7.03
CA MET A 7 -6.55 -9.95 -6.94
C MET A 7 -7.06 -9.47 -5.59
N GLU A 8 -8.02 -10.19 -4.98
CA GLU A 8 -8.57 -9.83 -3.68
C GLU A 8 -7.52 -9.98 -2.57
N LYS A 9 -6.74 -11.07 -2.59
CA LYS A 9 -5.66 -11.24 -1.60
C LYS A 9 -4.61 -10.16 -1.75
N MET A 10 -4.27 -9.79 -2.98
CA MET A 10 -3.29 -8.74 -3.23
C MET A 10 -3.77 -7.38 -2.73
N ASP A 11 -5.02 -7.00 -3.00
CA ASP A 11 -5.62 -5.77 -2.45
C ASP A 11 -5.62 -5.77 -0.92
N ARG A 12 -6.08 -6.85 -0.28
CA ARG A 12 -6.06 -7.00 1.18
C ARG A 12 -4.66 -6.80 1.77
N LEU A 13 -3.64 -7.41 1.15
CA LEU A 13 -2.25 -7.27 1.61
C LEU A 13 -1.73 -5.83 1.42
N ILE A 14 -2.09 -5.15 0.34
CA ILE A 14 -1.71 -3.75 0.09
C ILE A 14 -2.34 -2.82 1.13
N GLN A 15 -3.63 -3.00 1.43
CA GLN A 15 -4.31 -2.22 2.47
C GLN A 15 -3.71 -2.48 3.86
N GLU A 16 -3.35 -3.73 4.16
CA GLU A 16 -2.71 -4.06 5.44
C GLU A 16 -1.31 -3.45 5.56
N MET A 17 -0.51 -3.47 4.49
CA MET A 17 0.79 -2.78 4.47
C MET A 17 0.64 -1.27 4.71
N LYS A 18 -0.38 -0.65 4.11
CA LYS A 18 -0.67 0.78 4.30
C LYS A 18 -0.99 1.11 5.75
N ARG A 19 -1.87 0.30 6.38
CA ARG A 19 -2.23 0.43 7.79
C ARG A 19 -0.99 0.34 8.68
N ILE A 20 -0.19 -0.72 8.50
CA ILE A 20 1.02 -0.94 9.31
C ILE A 20 2.04 0.17 9.10
N ALA A 21 2.26 0.63 7.86
CA ALA A 21 3.18 1.73 7.59
C ALA A 21 2.75 3.05 8.27
N GLY A 22 1.45 3.35 8.28
CA GLY A 22 0.89 4.48 9.02
C GLY A 22 1.04 4.33 10.54
N GLU A 23 0.85 3.12 11.07
CA GLU A 23 1.10 2.84 12.49
C GLU A 23 2.56 3.02 12.88
N VAL A 24 3.50 2.60 12.02
CA VAL A 24 4.94 2.85 12.22
C VAL A 24 5.27 4.34 12.18
N GLU A 25 4.66 5.11 11.25
CA GLU A 25 4.83 6.57 11.22
C GLU A 25 4.35 7.22 12.53
N ASN A 26 3.17 6.83 13.00
CA ASN A 26 2.56 7.37 14.22
C ASN A 26 3.33 6.95 15.48
N ALA A 27 3.73 5.69 15.60
CA ALA A 27 4.48 5.20 16.76
C ALA A 27 5.89 5.83 16.83
N GLY A 28 6.51 6.09 15.68
CA GLY A 28 7.83 6.68 15.57
C GLY A 28 7.85 8.18 15.26
N HIS A 29 6.76 8.92 15.53
CA HIS A 29 6.58 10.31 15.09
C HIS A 29 7.67 11.27 15.60
N GLU A 30 8.30 10.98 16.74
CA GLU A 30 9.41 11.77 17.31
C GLU A 30 10.78 11.42 16.71
N ILE A 31 10.88 10.39 15.87
CA ILE A 31 12.13 9.96 15.23
C ILE A 31 12.10 10.37 13.75
N PRO A 32 12.78 11.47 13.34
CA PRO A 32 12.66 12.00 11.99
C PRO A 32 13.02 11.01 10.88
N ALA A 33 13.97 10.10 11.14
CA ALA A 33 14.33 9.04 10.20
C ALA A 33 13.20 8.02 9.98
N VAL A 34 12.45 7.68 11.05
CA VAL A 34 11.30 6.78 10.96
C VAL A 34 10.18 7.42 10.16
N VAL A 35 9.82 8.68 10.46
CA VAL A 35 8.80 9.42 9.69
C VAL A 35 9.16 9.48 8.20
N ARG A 36 10.42 9.82 7.86
CA ARG A 36 10.87 9.85 6.45
C ARG A 36 10.80 8.49 5.78
N ASN A 37 11.17 7.41 6.48
CA ASN A 37 11.09 6.05 5.96
C ASN A 37 9.64 5.61 5.75
N ALA A 38 8.76 5.83 6.74
CA ALA A 38 7.36 5.47 6.66
C ALA A 38 6.65 6.21 5.51
N LYS A 39 6.91 7.50 5.32
CA LYS A 39 6.39 8.26 4.17
C LYS A 39 6.84 7.71 2.82
N ARG A 40 8.10 7.29 2.69
CA ARG A 40 8.58 6.63 1.45
C ARG A 40 7.88 5.30 1.20
N ILE A 41 7.71 4.49 2.24
CA ILE A 41 6.98 3.22 2.16
C ILE A 41 5.53 3.47 1.73
N LEU A 42 4.84 4.43 2.35
CA LEU A 42 3.47 4.81 1.99
C LEU A 42 3.36 5.26 0.52
N ALA A 43 4.33 6.01 0.01
CA ALA A 43 4.38 6.39 -1.40
C ALA A 43 4.54 5.18 -2.34
N SER A 44 5.42 4.23 -1.99
CA SER A 44 5.56 2.98 -2.75
C SER A 44 4.28 2.12 -2.70
N ILE A 45 3.62 2.04 -1.54
CA ILE A 45 2.33 1.36 -1.39
C ILE A 45 1.26 2.02 -2.25
N LYS A 46 1.24 3.36 -2.32
CA LYS A 46 0.31 4.08 -3.20
C LYS A 46 0.50 3.72 -4.67
N MET A 47 1.75 3.56 -5.11
CA MET A 47 2.04 3.08 -6.47
C MET A 47 1.57 1.64 -6.68
N LEU A 48 1.69 0.76 -5.69
CA LEU A 48 1.14 -0.60 -5.76
C LEU A 48 -0.40 -0.58 -5.86
N GLU A 49 -1.08 0.28 -5.10
CA GLU A 49 -2.53 0.46 -5.21
C GLU A 49 -2.93 0.82 -6.65
N ILE A 50 -2.23 1.78 -7.27
CA ILE A 50 -2.49 2.22 -8.65
C ILE A 50 -2.25 1.05 -9.62
N ASN A 51 -1.09 0.40 -9.54
CA ASN A 51 -0.73 -0.70 -10.43
C ASN A 51 -1.75 -1.86 -10.35
N VAL A 52 -2.27 -2.19 -9.16
CA VAL A 52 -3.26 -3.25 -8.97
C VAL A 52 -4.66 -2.80 -9.41
N SER A 53 -5.01 -1.54 -9.17
CA SER A 53 -6.28 -0.94 -9.63
C SER A 53 -6.37 -0.92 -11.15
N ASP A 54 -5.28 -0.54 -11.83
CA ASP A 54 -5.17 -0.51 -13.29
C ASP A 54 -5.33 -1.90 -13.90
N VAL A 55 -4.74 -2.93 -13.27
CA VAL A 55 -4.88 -4.33 -13.70
C VAL A 55 -6.30 -4.86 -13.45
N SER A 56 -6.98 -4.39 -12.40
CA SER A 56 -8.36 -4.81 -12.08
C SER A 56 -9.46 -4.05 -12.83
N GLY A 57 -9.11 -3.00 -13.59
CA GLY A 57 -10.07 -2.19 -14.36
C GLY A 57 -10.98 -1.29 -13.50
N ASN A 58 -10.77 -1.22 -12.19
CA ASN A 58 -11.59 -0.41 -11.27
C ASN A 58 -10.97 0.97 -11.03
N LEU A 59 -11.06 1.83 -12.05
CA LEU A 59 -11.01 3.29 -11.85
C LEU A 59 -12.31 3.74 -11.16
N LYS A 60 -12.39 3.56 -9.83
CA LYS A 60 -13.29 4.39 -9.02
C LYS A 60 -12.44 5.46 -8.35
N THR A 61 -12.22 6.54 -9.10
CA THR A 61 -11.99 7.86 -8.53
C THR A 61 -13.15 8.16 -7.56
N SER A 62 -12.83 8.33 -6.29
CA SER A 62 -13.69 8.98 -5.29
C SER A 62 -12.84 10.00 -4.55
#